data_AF-B5EUL0-F1
#
_entry.id   AF-B5EUL0-F1
#
_cell.length_a   1.000
_cell.length_b   1.000
_cell.length_c   1.000
_cell.angle_alpha   90.00
_cell.angle_beta   90.00
_cell.angle_gamma   90.00
#
_symmetry.space_group_name_H-M   'P 1'
#
loop_
_entity.id
_entity.type
_entity.pdbx_description
1 polymer ?
#
loop_
_entity_poly.entity_id
_entity_poly.type
_entity_poly.pdbx_seq_one_letter_code
_entity_poly.pdbx_strand_id
1 'polypeptide(L)'
;MQLTNSIEVTGAIDENSQAESLACVPRFGKVISLHPTMSDRIYVEFDGLATGSTALAKIGRLFRKSELEFAIESGLTCRIEFLNGDITLPVLTDIFFSLLNDDQPVILRAKSLIIEAENELIVRSGATQTKYSGRDGRVTTQAKYITSQAEKAQKIQGSTIAVN
;
A
#
# COMPACT_ATOMS: atom_id res chain seq x y z
N MET A 1 25.97 61.17 -49.02
CA MET A 1 26.00 60.35 -50.25
C MET A 1 26.44 58.95 -49.83
N GLN A 2 25.61 57.96 -50.16
CA GLN A 2 25.85 56.51 -50.20
C GLN A 2 26.12 55.70 -48.90
N LEU A 3 25.19 54.76 -48.71
CA LEU A 3 25.18 53.61 -47.83
C LEU A 3 26.19 52.54 -48.28
N THR A 4 26.72 51.78 -47.32
CA THR A 4 26.96 50.33 -47.49
C THR A 4 26.81 49.62 -46.15
N ASN A 5 25.86 48.67 -46.13
CA ASN A 5 25.67 47.64 -45.10
C ASN A 5 26.89 46.72 -45.01
N SER A 6 27.22 46.30 -43.79
CA SER A 6 27.92 45.04 -43.54
C SER A 6 27.17 44.29 -42.44
N ILE A 7 26.58 43.16 -42.82
CA ILE A 7 25.91 42.19 -41.96
C ILE A 7 26.99 41.21 -41.52
N GLU A 8 27.26 41.12 -40.22
CA GLU A 8 28.00 40.01 -39.63
C GLU A 8 26.99 39.07 -38.95
N VAL A 9 26.66 37.98 -39.67
CA VAL A 9 26.04 36.79 -39.08
C VAL A 9 27.18 35.79 -38.89
N THR A 10 27.55 35.56 -37.64
CA THR A 10 28.40 34.43 -37.26
C THR A 10 27.72 33.72 -36.11
N GLY A 11 27.22 32.52 -36.38
CA GLY A 11 26.64 31.66 -35.37
C GLY A 11 27.71 31.12 -34.42
N ALA A 12 27.34 30.99 -33.15
CA ALA A 12 27.98 30.08 -32.21
C ALA A 12 26.92 29.57 -31.22
N ILE A 13 26.42 28.37 -31.54
CA ILE A 13 26.18 27.20 -30.68
C ILE A 13 25.69 27.43 -29.24
N ASP A 14 24.53 26.82 -28.94
CA ASP A 14 24.02 26.48 -27.61
C ASP A 14 25.12 25.90 -26.71
N GLU A 15 25.44 26.58 -25.60
CA GLU A 15 26.13 25.99 -24.43
C GLU A 15 25.72 26.73 -23.14
N ASN A 16 24.64 26.26 -22.51
CA ASN A 16 24.62 25.87 -21.09
C ASN A 16 23.20 25.53 -20.64
N SER A 17 22.70 24.44 -21.23
CA SER A 17 21.95 23.46 -20.45
C SER A 17 22.92 22.83 -19.44
N GLN A 18 22.43 22.51 -18.23
CA GLN A 18 23.12 21.86 -17.09
C GLN A 18 23.53 22.80 -15.95
N ALA A 19 22.58 23.07 -15.06
CA ALA A 19 22.60 22.46 -13.72
C ALA A 19 21.25 22.71 -13.03
N GLU A 20 20.16 22.21 -13.62
CA GLU A 20 19.06 21.77 -12.75
C GLU A 20 19.65 20.66 -11.90
N SER A 21 19.90 20.93 -10.63
CA SER A 21 20.03 19.88 -9.63
C SER A 21 18.81 18.99 -9.84
N LEU A 22 19.01 17.81 -10.44
CA LEU A 22 18.02 16.78 -10.66
C LEU A 22 17.56 16.34 -9.26
N ALA A 23 16.67 17.13 -8.65
CA ALA A 23 16.04 16.79 -7.40
C ALA A 23 15.30 15.49 -7.68
N CYS A 24 15.87 14.38 -7.22
CA CYS A 24 15.25 13.08 -7.40
C CYS A 24 14.02 13.05 -6.50
N VAL A 25 12.88 13.34 -7.11
CA VAL A 25 11.58 13.38 -6.45
C VAL A 25 11.25 11.97 -5.98
N PRO A 26 10.72 11.79 -4.75
CA PRO A 26 10.21 10.52 -4.29
C PRO A 26 9.29 9.86 -5.33
N ARG A 27 9.41 8.54 -5.46
CA ARG A 27 8.61 7.73 -6.39
C ARG A 27 7.67 6.80 -5.64
N PHE A 28 6.58 6.43 -6.29
CA PHE A 28 5.75 5.33 -5.84
C PHE A 28 6.22 4.03 -6.48
N GLY A 29 5.99 2.93 -5.78
CA GLY A 29 6.46 1.63 -6.20
C GLY A 29 5.80 0.48 -5.46
N LYS A 30 6.40 -0.70 -5.58
CA LYS A 30 6.00 -1.92 -4.87
C LYS A 30 7.22 -2.63 -4.31
N VAL A 31 7.05 -3.28 -3.16
CA VAL A 31 8.06 -4.22 -2.65
C VAL A 31 7.88 -5.56 -3.35
N ILE A 32 8.92 -6.05 -4.01
CA ILE A 32 8.87 -7.28 -4.80
C ILE A 32 9.32 -8.47 -3.97
N SER A 33 10.42 -8.34 -3.22
CA SER A 33 10.92 -9.42 -2.37
C SER A 33 11.87 -8.92 -1.29
N LEU A 34 12.06 -9.73 -0.25
CA LEU A 34 13.09 -9.53 0.77
C LEU A 34 14.44 -10.00 0.23
N HIS A 35 15.52 -9.30 0.57
CA HIS A 35 16.86 -9.79 0.24
C HIS A 35 17.20 -11.02 1.09
N PRO A 36 17.79 -12.09 0.52
CA PRO A 36 17.93 -13.39 1.21
C PRO A 36 18.89 -13.37 2.41
N THR A 37 19.92 -12.51 2.38
CA THR A 37 20.98 -12.46 3.42
C THR A 37 21.00 -11.15 4.20
N MET A 38 20.94 -10.00 3.50
CA MET A 38 20.88 -8.67 4.12
C MET A 38 19.45 -8.33 4.60
N SER A 39 19.22 -8.30 5.91
CA SER A 39 17.90 -8.05 6.49
C SER A 39 17.41 -6.60 6.38
N ASP A 40 18.31 -5.66 6.09
CA ASP A 40 17.99 -4.23 5.91
C ASP A 40 17.79 -3.84 4.44
N ARG A 41 17.72 -4.84 3.54
CA ARG A 41 17.56 -4.63 2.10
C ARG A 41 16.41 -5.41 1.50
N ILE A 42 15.81 -4.82 0.48
CA ILE A 42 14.67 -5.36 -0.25
C ILE A 42 14.80 -5.06 -1.74
N TYR A 43 14.15 -5.85 -2.57
CA TYR A 43 13.96 -5.54 -3.99
C TYR A 43 12.65 -4.78 -4.17
N VAL A 44 12.73 -3.65 -4.87
CA VAL A 44 11.59 -2.78 -5.16
C VAL A 44 11.48 -2.53 -6.65
N GLU A 45 10.26 -2.33 -7.13
CA GLU A 45 9.96 -1.69 -8.40
C GLU A 45 9.42 -0.29 -8.09
N PHE A 46 9.74 0.71 -8.89
CA PHE A 46 9.20 2.06 -8.75
C PHE A 46 9.17 2.80 -10.08
N ASP A 47 8.36 3.85 -10.14
CA ASP A 47 8.19 4.68 -11.33
C ASP A 47 9.54 5.28 -11.79
N GLY A 48 9.94 4.98 -13.03
CA GLY A 48 11.20 5.43 -13.62
C GLY A 48 12.24 4.32 -13.82
N LEU A 49 11.98 3.10 -13.32
CA LEU A 49 12.72 1.91 -13.74
C LEU A 49 12.16 1.38 -15.07
N ALA A 50 13.01 0.66 -15.82
CA ALA A 50 12.54 -0.10 -16.98
C ALA A 50 11.56 -1.18 -16.52
N THR A 51 10.47 -1.38 -17.28
CA THR A 51 9.41 -2.33 -16.93
C THR A 51 9.97 -3.72 -16.61
N GLY A 52 9.57 -4.29 -15.47
CA GLY A 52 10.05 -5.60 -15.00
C GLY A 52 11.45 -5.57 -14.36
N SER A 53 12.08 -4.40 -14.26
CA SER A 53 13.34 -4.24 -13.53
C SER A 53 13.07 -3.97 -12.05
N THR A 54 13.97 -4.45 -11.20
CA THR A 54 13.94 -4.17 -9.77
C THR A 54 15.23 -3.49 -9.33
N ALA A 55 15.15 -2.69 -8.29
CA ALA A 55 16.29 -2.06 -7.65
C ALA A 55 16.44 -2.57 -6.22
N LEU A 56 17.69 -2.67 -5.76
CA LEU A 56 18.00 -3.02 -4.39
C LEU A 56 17.89 -1.75 -3.52
N ALA A 57 16.86 -1.69 -2.67
CA ALA A 57 16.61 -0.57 -1.78
C ALA A 57 17.00 -0.89 -0.33
N LYS A 58 17.37 0.16 0.40
CA LYS A 58 17.54 0.11 1.86
C LYS A 58 16.19 0.35 2.55
N ILE A 59 15.98 -0.29 3.69
CA ILE A 59 14.81 -0.02 4.53
C ILE A 59 15.10 1.24 5.37
N GLY A 60 14.32 2.31 5.15
CA GLY A 60 14.55 3.62 5.76
C GLY A 60 13.96 3.79 7.16
N ARG A 61 12.98 2.94 7.54
CA ARG A 61 12.39 2.92 8.88
C ARG A 61 12.28 1.50 9.42
N LEU A 62 11.94 1.37 10.70
CA LEU A 62 11.70 0.06 11.30
C LEU A 62 10.36 -0.51 10.80
N PHE A 63 10.42 -1.41 9.82
CA PHE A 63 9.32 -2.30 9.48
C PHE A 63 9.53 -3.67 10.12
N ARG A 64 8.45 -4.28 10.61
CA ARG A 64 8.45 -5.69 10.99
C ARG A 64 8.48 -6.55 9.74
N LYS A 65 9.11 -7.72 9.83
CA LYS A 65 9.15 -8.69 8.72
C LYS A 65 7.74 -9.01 8.18
N SER A 66 6.76 -9.17 9.08
CA SER A 66 5.37 -9.43 8.73
C SER A 66 4.71 -8.30 7.93
N GLU A 67 5.10 -7.05 8.16
CA GLU A 67 4.57 -5.90 7.42
C GLU A 67 5.11 -5.89 5.99
N LEU A 68 6.38 -6.24 5.81
CA LEU A 68 7.00 -6.37 4.48
C LEU A 68 6.45 -7.58 3.72
N GLU A 69 6.30 -8.72 4.39
CA GLU A 69 5.68 -9.92 3.81
C GLU A 69 4.24 -9.61 3.36
N PHE A 70 3.44 -8.94 4.19
CA PHE A 70 2.10 -8.51 3.82
C PHE A 70 2.08 -7.53 2.64
N ALA A 71 3.03 -6.59 2.59
CA ALA A 71 3.16 -5.65 1.49
C ALA A 71 3.50 -6.33 0.16
N ILE A 72 4.35 -7.35 0.19
CA ILE A 72 4.70 -8.18 -0.97
C ILE A 72 3.48 -8.98 -1.43
N GLU A 73 2.83 -9.71 -0.52
CA GLU A 73 1.69 -10.57 -0.83
C GLU A 73 0.49 -9.80 -1.37
N SER A 74 0.25 -8.59 -0.83
CA SER A 74 -0.90 -7.76 -1.21
C SER A 74 -0.55 -6.72 -2.28
N GLY A 75 0.70 -6.70 -2.77
CA GLY A 75 1.16 -5.74 -3.80
C GLY A 75 0.99 -4.28 -3.41
N LEU A 76 1.18 -3.94 -2.11
CA LEU A 76 0.91 -2.60 -1.59
C LEU A 76 1.81 -1.55 -2.23
N THR A 77 1.23 -0.37 -2.46
CA THR A 77 1.99 0.79 -2.94
C THR A 77 2.93 1.27 -1.84
N CYS A 78 4.17 1.56 -2.20
CA CYS A 78 5.17 2.11 -1.28
C CYS A 78 5.74 3.43 -1.80
N ARG A 79 6.32 4.22 -0.88
CA ARG A 79 7.11 5.41 -1.19
C ARG A 79 8.59 5.06 -1.17
N ILE A 80 9.27 5.39 -2.26
CA ILE A 80 10.71 5.27 -2.41
C ILE A 80 11.31 6.66 -2.46
N GLU A 81 12.22 6.94 -1.53
CA GLU A 81 13.06 8.13 -1.54
C GLU A 81 14.48 7.76 -1.93
N PHE A 82 15.31 8.77 -2.23
CA PHE A 82 16.64 8.57 -2.78
C PHE A 82 17.66 9.27 -1.90
N LEU A 83 18.66 8.53 -1.44
CA LEU A 83 19.68 9.08 -0.55
C LEU A 83 20.45 10.19 -1.30
N ASN A 84 20.42 11.41 -0.75
CA ASN A 84 21.02 12.61 -1.37
C ASN A 84 20.53 12.88 -2.80
N GLY A 85 19.32 12.42 -3.15
CA GLY A 85 18.80 12.55 -4.51
C GLY A 85 19.44 11.61 -5.53
N ASP A 86 20.16 10.57 -5.10
CA ASP A 86 20.75 9.59 -6.01
C ASP A 86 19.77 8.44 -6.30
N ILE A 87 19.28 8.36 -7.54
CA ILE A 87 18.32 7.33 -7.98
C ILE A 87 18.85 5.90 -7.81
N THR A 88 20.18 5.73 -7.77
CA THR A 88 20.83 4.43 -7.59
C THR A 88 20.84 3.97 -6.12
N LEU A 89 20.45 4.85 -5.19
CA LEU A 89 20.39 4.60 -3.76
C LEU A 89 18.95 4.74 -3.22
N PRO A 90 18.01 3.86 -3.65
CA PRO A 90 16.63 3.92 -3.19
C PRO A 90 16.47 3.50 -1.74
N VAL A 91 15.53 4.14 -1.05
CA VAL A 91 15.19 3.94 0.35
C VAL A 91 13.68 3.83 0.49
N LEU A 92 13.20 2.72 1.05
CA LEU A 92 11.79 2.54 1.38
C LEU A 92 11.45 3.34 2.65
N THR A 93 10.55 4.32 2.53
CA THR A 93 10.14 5.17 3.65
C THR A 93 8.74 4.88 4.15
N ASP A 94 7.81 4.57 3.24
CA ASP A 94 6.40 4.32 3.57
C ASP A 94 5.83 3.14 2.78
N ILE A 95 4.89 2.43 3.41
CA ILE A 95 4.01 1.45 2.77
C ILE A 95 2.59 1.94 3.00
N PHE A 96 1.86 2.17 1.92
CA PHE A 96 0.48 2.65 1.96
C PHE A 96 -0.47 1.47 1.89
N PHE A 97 -1.33 1.39 2.89
CA PHE A 97 -2.51 0.54 2.88
C PHE A 97 -3.62 1.24 2.09
N SER A 98 -3.37 1.50 0.81
CA SER A 98 -4.44 1.95 -0.06
C SER A 98 -5.23 0.73 -0.52
N LEU A 99 -6.43 0.56 0.03
CA LEU A 99 -7.44 -0.40 -0.44
C LEU A 99 -8.12 0.06 -1.75
N LEU A 100 -7.60 1.11 -2.38
CA LEU A 100 -8.19 1.72 -3.56
C LEU A 100 -7.70 0.97 -4.81
N ASN A 101 -8.57 0.08 -5.27
CA ASN A 101 -8.54 -0.65 -6.53
C ASN A 101 -7.47 -1.74 -6.69
N ASP A 102 -7.93 -2.98 -6.53
CA ASP A 102 -7.76 -4.07 -7.49
C ASP A 102 -8.80 -5.16 -7.14
N ASP A 103 -9.24 -5.99 -8.10
CA ASP A 103 -10.14 -7.15 -7.89
C ASP A 103 -9.54 -8.25 -6.95
N GLN A 104 -8.49 -7.91 -6.23
CA GLN A 104 -7.71 -8.78 -5.36
C GLN A 104 -8.30 -8.77 -3.94
N PRO A 105 -8.55 -9.94 -3.33
CA PRO A 105 -8.99 -10.01 -1.95
C PRO A 105 -7.86 -9.62 -0.99
N VAL A 106 -8.17 -8.82 0.02
CA VAL A 106 -7.27 -8.59 1.15
C VAL A 106 -7.33 -9.81 2.07
N ILE A 107 -6.18 -10.46 2.28
CA ILE A 107 -6.09 -11.64 3.15
C ILE A 107 -5.41 -11.27 4.46
N LEU A 108 -6.17 -11.27 5.57
CA LEU A 108 -5.63 -11.11 6.92
C LEU A 108 -5.22 -12.48 7.48
N ARG A 109 -3.92 -12.74 7.61
CA ARG A 109 -3.38 -13.96 8.24
C ARG A 109 -2.62 -13.63 9.52
N ALA A 110 -3.02 -14.22 10.63
CA ALA A 110 -2.31 -14.08 11.90
C ALA A 110 -2.57 -15.29 12.80
N LYS A 111 -1.66 -15.55 13.75
CA LYS A 111 -1.89 -16.52 14.84
C LYS A 111 -3.07 -16.09 15.73
N SER A 112 -3.28 -14.79 15.88
CA SER A 112 -4.41 -14.17 16.58
C SER A 112 -4.77 -12.85 15.89
N LEU A 113 -6.06 -12.60 15.68
CA LEU A 113 -6.60 -11.37 15.10
C LEU A 113 -7.61 -10.77 16.07
N ILE A 114 -7.42 -9.49 16.43
CA ILE A 114 -8.33 -8.72 17.26
C ILE A 114 -8.78 -7.51 16.43
N ILE A 115 -10.10 -7.34 16.27
CA ILE A 115 -10.71 -6.21 15.58
C ILE A 115 -11.52 -5.43 16.63
N GLU A 116 -11.08 -4.22 16.96
CA GLU A 116 -11.70 -3.38 17.99
C GLU A 116 -12.35 -2.15 17.37
N ALA A 117 -13.56 -1.82 17.84
CA ALA A 117 -14.27 -0.61 17.50
C ALA A 117 -15.06 -0.12 18.72
N GLU A 118 -14.99 1.18 19.02
CA GLU A 118 -15.65 1.75 20.20
C GLU A 118 -17.17 1.81 20.05
N ASN A 119 -17.64 2.22 18.87
CA ASN A 119 -19.06 2.49 18.63
C ASN A 119 -19.77 1.32 17.93
N GLU A 120 -19.21 0.87 16.82
CA GLU A 120 -19.84 -0.12 15.95
C GLU A 120 -18.80 -0.88 15.11
N LEU A 121 -18.99 -2.19 14.99
CA LEU A 121 -18.31 -3.05 14.00
C LEU A 121 -19.37 -3.70 13.10
N ILE A 122 -19.26 -3.50 11.79
CA ILE A 122 -20.12 -4.16 10.79
C ILE A 122 -19.27 -5.06 9.91
N VAL A 123 -19.57 -6.35 9.90
CA VAL A 123 -19.01 -7.32 8.95
C VAL A 123 -20.07 -7.62 7.90
N ARG A 124 -19.82 -7.26 6.63
CA ARG A 124 -20.81 -7.36 5.55
C ARG A 124 -20.24 -8.09 4.33
N SER A 125 -21.08 -8.92 3.71
CA SER A 125 -20.85 -9.51 2.39
C SER A 125 -22.15 -9.47 1.58
N GLY A 126 -22.20 -8.61 0.56
CA GLY A 126 -23.42 -8.33 -0.19
C GLY A 126 -24.56 -7.85 0.72
N ALA A 127 -25.69 -8.54 0.67
CA ALA A 127 -26.88 -8.27 1.50
C ALA A 127 -26.82 -8.89 2.91
N THR A 128 -25.82 -9.72 3.20
CA THR A 128 -25.65 -10.37 4.50
C THR A 128 -24.73 -9.54 5.39
N GLN A 129 -25.11 -9.31 6.65
CA GLN A 129 -24.26 -8.60 7.60
C GLN A 129 -24.43 -9.04 9.05
N THR A 130 -23.37 -8.87 9.84
CA THR A 130 -23.39 -8.93 11.30
C THR A 130 -22.92 -7.60 11.85
N LYS A 131 -23.73 -6.99 12.72
CA LYS A 131 -23.45 -5.73 13.40
C LYS A 131 -23.21 -5.99 14.88
N TYR A 132 -22.09 -5.51 15.40
CA TYR A 132 -21.77 -5.42 16.82
C TYR A 132 -21.91 -3.95 17.24
N SER A 133 -22.79 -3.68 18.20
CA SER A 133 -23.05 -2.34 18.68
C SER A 133 -22.48 -2.18 20.09
N GLY A 134 -21.47 -1.31 20.24
CA GLY A 134 -20.85 -1.00 21.53
C GLY A 134 -21.77 -0.23 22.46
N ARG A 135 -22.72 0.53 21.89
CA ARG A 135 -23.64 1.39 22.65
C ARG A 135 -24.67 0.62 23.48
N ASP A 136 -25.18 -0.48 22.94
CA ASP A 136 -26.28 -1.26 23.55
C ASP A 136 -25.90 -2.74 23.77
N GLY A 137 -24.65 -3.13 23.50
CA GLY A 137 -24.15 -4.50 23.66
C GLY A 137 -24.80 -5.50 22.72
N ARG A 138 -25.50 -5.05 21.67
CA ARG A 138 -26.30 -5.91 20.79
C ARG A 138 -25.48 -6.43 19.61
N VAL A 139 -25.64 -7.72 19.32
CA VAL A 139 -25.21 -8.35 18.06
C VAL A 139 -26.44 -8.63 17.20
N THR A 140 -26.46 -8.10 15.98
CA THR A 140 -27.57 -8.28 15.02
C THR A 140 -27.04 -8.92 13.75
N THR A 141 -27.58 -10.09 13.39
CA THR A 141 -27.26 -10.79 12.15
C THR A 141 -28.43 -10.71 11.18
N GLN A 142 -28.17 -10.24 9.97
CA GLN A 142 -29.13 -10.19 8.87
C GLN A 142 -28.63 -11.10 7.75
N ALA A 143 -29.38 -12.15 7.46
CA ALA A 143 -29.05 -13.14 6.43
C ALA A 143 -30.31 -13.85 5.95
N LYS A 144 -30.27 -14.45 4.75
CA LYS A 144 -31.37 -15.30 4.25
C LYS A 144 -31.51 -16.59 5.05
N TYR A 145 -30.38 -17.17 5.48
CA TYR A 145 -30.31 -18.37 6.32
C TYR A 145 -29.22 -18.17 7.37
N ILE A 146 -29.47 -18.62 8.59
CA ILE A 146 -28.50 -18.64 9.68
C ILE A 146 -28.35 -20.09 10.13
N THR A 147 -27.18 -20.68 9.88
CA THR A 147 -26.82 -22.00 10.39
C THR A 147 -25.93 -21.82 11.62
N SER A 148 -26.33 -22.42 12.73
CA SER A 148 -25.52 -22.44 13.95
C SER A 148 -25.26 -23.89 14.36
N GLN A 149 -24.00 -24.22 14.63
CA GLN A 149 -23.56 -25.54 15.03
C GLN A 149 -22.66 -25.44 16.26
N ALA A 150 -22.87 -26.31 17.24
CA ALA A 150 -22.03 -26.42 18.42
C ALA A 150 -21.69 -27.90 18.66
N GLU A 151 -20.42 -28.20 18.96
CA GLU A 151 -19.95 -29.58 19.19
C GLU A 151 -20.52 -30.22 20.46
N LYS A 152 -20.90 -29.42 21.45
CA LYS A 152 -21.42 -29.90 22.75
C LYS A 152 -22.86 -29.48 22.98
N ALA A 153 -23.07 -28.22 23.37
CA ALA A 153 -24.39 -27.70 23.67
C ALA A 153 -24.51 -26.26 23.15
N GLN A 154 -25.65 -25.95 22.55
CA GLN A 154 -26.03 -24.59 22.20
C GLN A 154 -27.28 -24.23 23.00
N LYS A 155 -27.13 -23.32 23.97
CA LYS A 155 -28.24 -22.79 24.75
C LYS A 155 -28.63 -21.43 24.19
N ILE A 156 -29.83 -21.32 23.64
CA ILE A 156 -30.43 -20.05 23.23
C ILE A 156 -31.44 -19.66 24.30
N GLN A 157 -31.19 -18.56 25.00
CA GLN A 157 -32.11 -17.99 25.99
C GLN A 157 -32.63 -16.66 25.45
N GLY A 158 -33.92 -16.56 25.19
CA GLY A 158 -34.54 -15.35 24.69
C GLY A 158 -35.91 -15.15 25.34
N SER A 159 -36.32 -13.89 25.49
CA SER A 159 -37.70 -13.54 25.84
C SER A 159 -38.70 -13.96 24.76
N THR A 160 -38.24 -14.02 23.51
CA THR A 160 -39.02 -14.49 22.36
C THR A 160 -38.08 -15.19 21.39
N ILE A 161 -38.41 -16.43 21.05
CA ILE A 161 -37.70 -17.21 20.03
C ILE A 161 -38.79 -17.66 19.05
N ALA A 162 -38.82 -17.08 17.87
CA ALA A 162 -39.67 -17.52 16.77
C ALA A 162 -38.80 -18.34 15.81
N VAL A 163 -39.12 -19.63 15.68
CA VAL A 163 -38.51 -20.54 14.71
C VAL A 163 -39.62 -20.95 13.76
N ASN A 164 -39.39 -20.79 12.45
CA ASN A 164 -40.30 -21.25 11.41
C ASN A 164 -39.99 -22.70 11.04
#